data_AF-L2FXI8-F1
#
_entry.id   AF-L2FXI8-F1
#
_cell.length_a   1.000
_cell.length_b   1.000
_cell.length_c   1.000
_cell.angle_alpha   90.00
_cell.angle_beta   90.00
_cell.angle_gamma   90.00
#
_symmetry.space_group_name_H-M   'P 1'
#
loop_
_entity.id
_entity.type
_entity.pdbx_description
1 polymer ?
#
loop_
_entity_poly.entity_id
_entity_poly.type
_entity_poly.pdbx_seq_one_letter_code
_entity_poly.pdbx_strand_id
1 'polypeptide(L)'
;MINEDSGNPSWPAFLIDLDLAIREPREGASGAKGKTGTRAFMAIGALLGEQHSFMHDLESFFWVLFWICIHYDANGKDDGPTEFDRWNYESDNTLAELKMGVVADEQYFQQKLTKSSTSHYQPLVPWANKLRKKVFPNGRKWNRSEDGLYASMRKILYDAQKDPEVLASR
;
A
#
# COMPACT_ATOMS: atom_id res chain seq x y z
N MET A 1 7.76 10.17 19.16
CA MET A 1 6.91 10.48 20.32
C MET A 1 5.49 10.60 19.80
N ILE A 2 4.59 9.78 20.31
CA ILE A 2 3.15 9.92 20.08
C ILE A 2 2.72 11.24 20.72
N ASN A 3 1.93 12.03 20.01
CA ASN A 3 1.25 13.14 20.64
C ASN A 3 0.11 12.55 21.48
N GLU A 4 0.31 12.43 22.79
CA GLU A 4 -0.68 11.88 23.72
C GLU A 4 -1.77 12.90 24.10
N ASP A 5 -1.71 14.11 23.54
CA ASP A 5 -2.69 15.16 23.77
C ASP A 5 -3.97 14.91 22.96
N SER A 6 -5.01 14.42 23.63
CA SER A 6 -6.32 14.13 23.06
C SER A 6 -7.05 15.36 22.51
N GLY A 7 -6.56 16.58 22.80
CA GLY A 7 -7.08 17.84 22.27
C GLY A 7 -6.32 18.38 21.05
N ASN A 8 -5.21 17.76 20.63
CA ASN A 8 -4.40 18.25 19.53
C ASN A 8 -4.56 17.37 18.27
N PRO A 9 -5.31 17.82 17.26
CA PRO A 9 -5.63 17.02 16.06
C PRO A 9 -4.42 16.76 15.15
N SER A 10 -3.23 17.24 15.51
CA SER A 10 -2.13 17.37 14.54
C SER A 10 -1.42 16.07 14.17
N TRP A 11 -1.54 14.97 14.93
CA TRP A 11 -0.83 13.71 14.61
C TRP A 11 -1.64 12.46 15.03
N PRO A 12 -2.71 12.08 14.29
CA PRO A 12 -3.47 10.85 14.58
C PRO A 12 -2.71 9.56 14.27
N ALA A 13 -1.61 9.63 13.51
CA ALA A 13 -0.72 8.50 13.22
C ALA A 13 0.70 8.99 12.89
N PHE A 14 1.70 8.11 13.08
CA PHE A 14 3.10 8.35 12.73
C PHE A 14 3.74 7.05 12.27
N LEU A 15 4.75 7.13 11.40
CA LEU A 15 5.53 5.97 10.98
C LEU A 15 6.45 5.51 12.12
N ILE A 16 6.48 4.20 12.34
CA ILE A 16 7.28 3.53 13.36
C ILE A 16 8.23 2.52 12.72
N ASP A 17 9.05 1.88 13.55
CA ASP A 17 9.91 0.76 13.15
C ASP A 17 10.91 1.12 12.04
N LEU A 18 11.73 2.14 12.32
CA LEU A 18 12.79 2.62 11.43
C LEU A 18 14.15 2.00 11.75
N ASP A 19 14.20 0.97 12.60
CA ASP A 19 15.44 0.34 13.09
C ASP A 19 16.27 -0.28 11.95
N LEU A 20 15.61 -0.61 10.83
CA LEU A 20 16.24 -1.13 9.62
C LEU A 20 16.35 -0.10 8.47
N ALA A 21 15.96 1.16 8.70
CA ALA A 21 15.99 2.24 7.71
C ALA A 21 17.40 2.88 7.58
N ILE A 22 18.42 2.03 7.49
CA ILE A 22 19.82 2.44 7.38
C ILE A 22 20.38 2.10 6.00
N ARG A 23 21.23 2.98 5.48
CA ARG A 23 21.92 2.77 4.20
C ARG A 23 23.09 1.80 4.40
N GLU A 24 22.84 0.51 4.25
CA GLU A 24 23.91 -0.48 4.27
C GLU A 24 24.47 -0.76 2.87
N PRO A 25 25.80 -0.83 2.70
CA PRO A 25 26.42 -1.42 1.52
C PRO A 25 26.22 -2.95 1.58
N ARG A 26 25.01 -3.41 1.28
CA ARG A 26 24.71 -4.84 1.19
C ARG A 26 25.04 -5.35 -0.21
N GLU A 27 25.94 -6.32 -0.30
CA GLU A 27 26.21 -7.08 -1.52
C GLU A 27 25.08 -8.10 -1.83
N GLY A 28 24.12 -8.31 -0.92
CA GLY A 28 22.98 -9.20 -1.10
C GLY A 28 22.03 -9.27 0.10
N ALA A 29 21.01 -10.12 0.00
CA ALA A 29 20.02 -10.32 1.06
C ALA A 29 20.69 -10.99 2.27
N SER A 30 20.23 -10.67 3.48
CA SER A 30 20.88 -11.06 4.76
C SER A 30 20.92 -12.55 5.08
N GLY A 31 20.58 -13.44 4.14
CA GLY A 31 20.55 -14.89 4.34
C GLY A 31 19.53 -15.35 5.40
N ALA A 32 18.72 -14.42 5.93
CA ALA A 32 17.66 -14.73 6.88
C ALA A 32 16.67 -15.68 6.22
N LYS A 33 16.45 -16.84 6.83
CA LYS A 33 15.63 -17.93 6.28
C LYS A 33 14.14 -17.61 6.18
N GLY A 34 13.70 -16.47 6.73
CA GLY A 34 12.31 -16.00 6.67
C GLY A 34 12.24 -14.55 6.22
N LYS A 35 11.30 -14.26 5.31
CA LYS A 35 10.88 -12.88 5.03
C LYS A 35 10.16 -12.34 6.26
N THR A 36 10.66 -11.25 6.82
CA THR A 36 10.05 -10.55 7.95
C THR A 36 9.11 -9.46 7.45
N GLY A 37 7.93 -9.32 8.05
CA GLY A 37 6.92 -8.32 7.70
C GLY A 37 5.51 -8.90 7.54
N THR A 38 4.50 -8.05 7.58
CA THR A 38 3.10 -8.44 7.35
C THR A 38 2.90 -8.81 5.88
N ARG A 39 2.59 -10.08 5.59
CA ARG A 39 2.57 -10.65 4.23
C ARG A 39 1.69 -9.85 3.28
N ALA A 40 0.49 -9.44 3.71
CA ALA A 40 -0.41 -8.61 2.92
C ALA A 40 0.22 -7.31 2.39
N PHE A 41 1.22 -6.76 3.07
CA PHE A 41 1.88 -5.50 2.71
C PHE A 41 3.22 -5.70 2.01
N MET A 42 3.72 -6.93 1.88
CA MET A 42 4.97 -7.17 1.15
C MET A 42 4.83 -6.83 -0.34
N ALA A 43 5.85 -6.17 -0.90
CA ALA A 43 5.92 -5.86 -2.32
C ALA A 43 6.08 -7.13 -3.18
N ILE A 44 5.57 -7.11 -4.41
CA ILE A 44 5.65 -8.24 -5.36
C ILE A 44 7.11 -8.64 -5.59
N GLY A 45 8.01 -7.68 -5.80
CA GLY A 45 9.44 -7.94 -5.98
C GLY A 45 10.06 -8.63 -4.76
N ALA A 46 9.76 -8.15 -3.55
CA ALA A 46 10.21 -8.78 -2.31
C ALA A 46 9.67 -10.21 -2.14
N LEU A 47 8.41 -10.46 -2.50
CA LEU A 47 7.82 -11.80 -2.53
C LEU A 47 8.51 -12.72 -3.55
N LEU A 48 9.03 -12.18 -4.66
CA LEU A 48 9.80 -12.93 -5.65
C LEU A 48 11.30 -13.04 -5.33
N GLY A 49 11.74 -12.52 -4.18
CA GLY A 49 13.14 -12.62 -3.72
C GLY A 49 14.07 -11.56 -4.29
N GLU A 50 13.54 -10.47 -4.86
CA GLU A 50 14.34 -9.32 -5.27
C GLU A 50 15.00 -8.64 -4.06
N GLN A 51 16.16 -8.03 -4.29
CA GLN A 51 16.81 -7.23 -3.26
C GLN A 51 15.92 -6.05 -2.86
N HIS A 52 15.82 -5.81 -1.55
CA HIS A 52 14.96 -4.76 -1.01
C HIS A 52 15.39 -3.39 -1.55
N SER A 53 14.42 -2.53 -1.84
CA SER A 53 14.66 -1.18 -2.36
C SER A 53 13.58 -0.23 -1.85
N PHE A 54 13.83 1.08 -1.91
CA PHE A 54 12.84 2.08 -1.52
C PHE A 54 11.52 1.97 -2.30
N MET A 55 11.57 1.41 -3.52
CA MET A 55 10.37 1.20 -4.35
C MET A 55 9.48 0.10 -3.78
N HIS A 56 10.07 -0.90 -3.10
CA HIS A 56 9.30 -1.90 -2.36
C HIS A 56 8.59 -1.27 -1.17
N ASP A 57 9.23 -0.33 -0.45
CA ASP A 57 8.58 0.40 0.64
C ASP A 57 7.38 1.22 0.13
N LEU A 58 7.50 1.82 -1.06
CA LEU A 58 6.42 2.57 -1.71
C LEU A 58 5.29 1.65 -2.20
N GLU A 59 5.62 0.48 -2.73
CA GLU A 59 4.63 -0.53 -3.06
C GLU A 59 3.90 -1.04 -1.81
N SER A 60 4.64 -1.28 -0.72
CA SER A 60 4.07 -1.65 0.58
C SER A 60 3.11 -0.58 1.12
N PHE A 61 3.48 0.69 1.02
CA PHE A 61 2.59 1.81 1.37
C PHE A 61 1.31 1.80 0.54
N PHE A 62 1.41 1.54 -0.77
CA PHE A 62 0.22 1.38 -1.63
C PHE A 62 -0.67 0.24 -1.14
N TRP A 63 -0.09 -0.90 -0.76
CA TRP A 63 -0.86 -2.04 -0.24
C TRP A 63 -1.52 -1.75 1.11
N VAL A 64 -0.89 -0.96 1.98
CA VAL A 64 -1.51 -0.50 3.24
C VAL A 64 -2.72 0.39 2.94
N LEU A 65 -2.59 1.36 2.02
CA LEU A 65 -3.73 2.20 1.62
C LEU A 65 -4.88 1.37 1.03
N PHE A 66 -4.55 0.44 0.12
CA PHE A 66 -5.52 -0.51 -0.43
C PHE A 66 -6.24 -1.28 0.68
N TRP A 67 -5.49 -1.79 1.65
CA TRP A 67 -6.01 -2.55 2.79
C TRP A 67 -6.93 -1.72 3.68
N ILE A 68 -6.57 -0.45 3.94
CA ILE A 68 -7.40 0.47 4.73
C ILE A 68 -8.77 0.66 4.06
N CYS A 69 -8.79 0.89 2.74
CA CYS A 69 -10.03 1.14 2.01
C CYS A 69 -11.03 -0.02 2.12
N ILE A 70 -10.54 -1.26 2.20
CA ILE A 70 -11.38 -2.47 2.13
C ILE A 70 -11.71 -3.10 3.49
N HIS A 71 -10.96 -2.81 4.55
CA HIS A 71 -11.15 -3.45 5.87
C HIS A 71 -11.69 -2.52 6.95
N TYR A 72 -11.61 -1.20 6.78
CA TYR A 72 -11.96 -0.28 7.85
C TYR A 72 -13.11 0.65 7.47
N ASP A 73 -13.91 1.03 8.47
CA ASP A 73 -14.91 2.09 8.36
C ASP A 73 -14.32 3.48 8.68
N ALA A 74 -15.18 4.50 8.69
CA ALA A 74 -14.84 5.88 9.03
C ALA A 74 -14.26 6.07 10.44
N ASN A 75 -14.60 5.18 11.37
CA ASN A 75 -14.15 5.22 12.75
C ASN A 75 -12.88 4.38 12.97
N GLY A 76 -12.31 3.81 11.90
CA GLY A 76 -11.19 2.89 11.99
C GLY A 76 -11.56 1.53 12.59
N LYS A 77 -12.85 1.18 12.60
CA LYS A 77 -13.31 -0.15 13.02
C LYS A 77 -13.21 -1.12 11.85
N ASP A 78 -12.73 -2.32 12.15
CA ASP A 78 -12.71 -3.43 11.20
C ASP A 78 -14.15 -3.80 10.78
N ASP A 79 -14.42 -3.78 9.47
CA ASP A 79 -15.73 -4.05 8.84
C ASP A 79 -15.95 -5.56 8.56
N GLY A 80 -15.07 -6.41 9.09
CA GLY A 80 -15.14 -7.86 8.97
C GLY A 80 -14.23 -8.44 7.89
N PRO A 81 -14.25 -9.78 7.75
CA PRO A 81 -13.35 -10.47 6.85
C PRO A 81 -13.68 -10.18 5.39
N THR A 82 -12.65 -9.94 4.60
CA THR A 82 -12.71 -9.81 3.14
C THR A 82 -12.00 -10.99 2.47
N GLU A 83 -12.16 -11.11 1.15
CA GLU A 83 -11.38 -12.09 0.39
C GLU A 83 -9.86 -11.84 0.42
N PHE A 84 -9.43 -10.66 0.86
CA PHE A 84 -8.02 -10.27 0.92
C PHE A 84 -7.33 -10.72 2.21
N ASP A 85 -8.06 -11.13 3.25
CA ASP A 85 -7.48 -11.72 4.48
C ASP A 85 -6.58 -12.91 4.19
N ARG A 86 -6.93 -13.70 3.16
CA ARG A 86 -6.12 -14.84 2.71
C ARG A 86 -4.68 -14.45 2.39
N TRP A 87 -4.41 -13.19 2.01
CA TRP A 87 -3.06 -12.73 1.69
C TRP A 87 -2.06 -12.91 2.84
N ASN A 88 -2.54 -12.96 4.09
CA ASN A 88 -1.70 -13.22 5.25
C ASN A 88 -1.27 -14.69 5.39
N TYR A 89 -1.84 -15.60 4.59
CA TYR A 89 -1.65 -17.05 4.72
C TYR A 89 -1.16 -17.71 3.42
N GLU A 90 -1.26 -17.03 2.28
CA GLU A 90 -0.80 -17.54 0.99
C GLU A 90 0.72 -17.72 0.95
N SER A 91 1.19 -18.65 0.10
CA SER A 91 2.62 -18.79 -0.21
C SER A 91 3.17 -17.54 -0.91
N ASP A 92 4.49 -17.32 -0.90
CA ASP A 92 5.10 -16.14 -1.53
C ASP A 92 4.76 -16.01 -3.02
N ASN A 93 4.87 -17.12 -3.75
CA ASN A 93 4.57 -17.16 -5.19
C ASN A 93 3.09 -16.91 -5.45
N THR A 94 2.21 -17.59 -4.70
CA THR A 94 0.76 -17.42 -4.84
C THR A 94 0.33 -15.99 -4.54
N LEU A 95 0.88 -15.37 -3.49
CA LEU A 95 0.57 -13.98 -3.15
C LEU A 95 1.07 -13.01 -4.22
N ALA A 96 2.27 -13.21 -4.76
CA ALA A 96 2.78 -12.41 -5.87
C ALA A 96 1.87 -12.48 -7.10
N GLU A 97 1.41 -13.68 -7.48
CA GLU A 97 0.48 -13.89 -8.59
C GLU A 97 -0.87 -13.20 -8.37
N LEU A 98 -1.45 -13.33 -7.18
CA LEU A 98 -2.70 -12.65 -6.82
C LEU A 98 -2.56 -11.13 -6.92
N LYS A 99 -1.49 -10.56 -6.36
CA LYS A 99 -1.21 -9.12 -6.42
C LYS A 99 -1.02 -8.63 -7.85
N MET A 100 -0.27 -9.37 -8.67
CA MET A 100 -0.11 -9.08 -10.10
C MET A 100 -1.47 -9.10 -10.83
N GLY A 101 -2.31 -10.09 -10.56
CA GLY A 101 -3.66 -10.17 -11.12
C GLY A 101 -4.54 -8.98 -10.75
N VAL A 102 -4.48 -8.52 -9.49
CA VAL A 102 -5.24 -7.35 -9.01
C VAL A 102 -4.85 -6.06 -9.73
N VAL A 103 -3.55 -5.85 -10.02
CA VAL A 103 -3.07 -4.58 -10.58
C VAL A 103 -2.92 -4.58 -12.11
N ALA A 104 -3.01 -5.74 -12.75
CA ALA A 104 -2.77 -5.92 -14.19
C ALA A 104 -3.74 -5.11 -15.04
N ASP A 105 -5.04 -5.19 -14.74
CA ASP A 105 -6.09 -4.51 -15.50
C ASP A 105 -6.71 -3.36 -14.68
N GLU A 106 -6.80 -2.20 -15.30
CA GLU A 106 -7.29 -0.98 -14.65
C GLU A 106 -8.79 -1.05 -14.32
N GLN A 107 -9.59 -1.59 -15.22
CA GLN A 107 -11.03 -1.66 -15.03
C GLN A 107 -11.35 -2.69 -13.95
N TYR A 108 -10.69 -3.84 -13.99
CA TYR A 108 -10.77 -4.87 -12.96
C TYR A 108 -10.37 -4.32 -11.59
N PHE A 109 -9.24 -3.63 -11.50
CA PHE A 109 -8.78 -3.01 -10.25
C PHE A 109 -9.83 -2.07 -9.66
N GLN A 110 -10.37 -1.16 -10.46
CA GLN A 110 -11.39 -0.21 -10.01
C GLN A 110 -12.67 -0.92 -9.57
N GLN A 111 -13.19 -1.86 -10.36
CA GLN A 111 -14.38 -2.63 -10.00
C GLN A 111 -14.18 -3.41 -8.69
N LYS A 112 -13.02 -4.04 -8.53
CA LYS A 112 -12.67 -4.80 -7.34
C LYS A 112 -12.62 -3.89 -6.12
N LEU A 113 -11.90 -2.77 -6.21
CA LEU A 113 -11.76 -1.83 -5.11
C LEU A 113 -13.11 -1.17 -4.76
N THR A 114 -13.90 -0.74 -5.74
CA THR A 114 -15.26 -0.22 -5.50
C THR A 114 -16.15 -1.25 -4.81
N LYS A 115 -16.11 -2.52 -5.22
CA LYS A 115 -16.96 -3.55 -4.60
C LYS A 115 -16.55 -3.85 -3.15
N SER A 116 -15.25 -3.82 -2.87
CA SER A 116 -14.70 -4.18 -1.57
C SER A 116 -14.54 -3.01 -0.60
N SER A 117 -14.56 -1.77 -1.07
CA SER A 117 -14.35 -0.61 -0.20
C SER A 117 -15.58 -0.28 0.62
N THR A 118 -15.37 0.09 1.88
CA THR A 118 -16.44 0.62 2.72
C THR A 118 -16.97 1.93 2.14
N SER A 119 -18.23 2.28 2.44
CA SER A 119 -18.88 3.49 1.90
C SER A 119 -18.07 4.77 2.14
N HIS A 120 -17.35 4.84 3.27
CA HIS A 120 -16.51 5.97 3.62
C HIS A 120 -15.30 6.14 2.69
N TYR A 121 -14.70 5.05 2.22
CA TYR A 121 -13.50 5.08 1.38
C TYR A 121 -13.78 5.03 -0.13
N GLN A 122 -15.05 4.96 -0.56
CA GLN A 122 -15.43 5.01 -1.99
C GLN A 122 -14.84 6.22 -2.75
N PRO A 123 -14.82 7.46 -2.19
CA PRO A 123 -14.21 8.60 -2.87
C PRO A 123 -12.71 8.46 -3.13
N LEU A 124 -12.01 7.55 -2.43
CA LEU A 124 -10.59 7.29 -2.65
C LEU A 124 -10.32 6.35 -3.84
N VAL A 125 -11.31 5.65 -4.38
CA VAL A 125 -11.11 4.68 -5.48
C VAL A 125 -10.39 5.30 -6.69
N PRO A 126 -10.79 6.48 -7.21
CA PRO A 126 -10.08 7.10 -8.32
C PRO A 126 -8.63 7.45 -7.99
N TRP A 127 -8.36 7.86 -6.74
CA TRP A 127 -7.02 8.23 -6.25
C TRP A 127 -6.13 7.01 -6.04
N ALA A 128 -6.68 5.93 -5.50
CA ALA A 128 -6.01 4.63 -5.42
C ALA A 128 -5.62 4.11 -6.82
N ASN A 129 -6.50 4.26 -7.82
CA ASN A 129 -6.16 3.90 -9.20
C ASN A 129 -5.08 4.81 -9.81
N LYS A 130 -5.09 6.13 -9.53
CA LYS A 130 -3.99 7.03 -9.92
C LYS A 130 -2.65 6.59 -9.33
N LEU A 131 -2.64 6.21 -8.04
CA LEU A 131 -1.45 5.65 -7.38
C LEU A 131 -1.03 4.33 -8.03
N ARG A 132 -1.97 3.41 -8.27
CA ARG A 132 -1.71 2.13 -8.95
C ARG A 132 -0.99 2.35 -10.28
N LYS A 133 -1.42 3.30 -11.11
CA LYS A 133 -0.75 3.61 -12.40
C LYS A 133 0.71 4.04 -12.25
N LYS A 134 1.06 4.68 -11.12
CA LYS A 134 2.44 5.12 -10.85
C LYS A 134 3.29 4.01 -10.24
N VAL A 135 2.71 3.26 -9.30
CA VAL A 135 3.39 2.14 -8.62
C VAL A 135 3.57 0.95 -9.56
N PHE A 136 2.58 0.70 -10.43
CA PHE A 136 2.54 -0.40 -11.39
C PHE A 136 2.34 0.11 -12.82
N PRO A 137 3.38 0.69 -13.47
CA PRO A 137 3.26 1.14 -14.85
C PRO A 137 2.85 -0.02 -15.77
N ASN A 138 1.82 0.22 -16.59
CA ASN A 138 1.20 -0.81 -17.45
C ASN A 138 0.72 -2.06 -16.68
N GLY A 139 0.35 -1.89 -15.40
CA GLY A 139 -0.14 -2.99 -14.56
C GLY A 139 0.94 -4.00 -14.16
N ARG A 140 2.22 -3.60 -14.19
CA ARG A 140 3.36 -4.47 -13.87
C ARG A 140 4.23 -3.82 -12.81
N LYS A 141 4.89 -4.65 -12.00
CA LYS A 141 5.95 -4.19 -11.11
C LYS A 141 7.07 -3.51 -11.91
N TRP A 142 7.79 -2.60 -11.27
CA TRP A 142 8.98 -2.00 -11.87
C TRP A 142 10.07 -3.05 -12.13
N ASN A 143 10.80 -2.88 -13.22
CA ASN A 143 11.97 -3.68 -13.60
C ASN A 143 13.28 -2.86 -13.55
N ARG A 144 13.17 -1.57 -13.25
CA ARG A 144 14.26 -0.61 -13.13
C ARG A 144 13.92 0.39 -12.04
N SER A 145 14.94 1.06 -11.52
CA SER A 145 14.75 2.13 -10.54
C SER A 145 13.99 3.32 -11.17
N GLU A 146 13.10 3.94 -10.40
CA GLU A 146 12.35 5.15 -10.77
C GLU A 146 12.43 6.18 -9.64
N ASP A 147 13.43 7.06 -9.72
CA ASP A 147 13.72 8.06 -8.69
C ASP A 147 12.56 9.06 -8.49
N GLY A 148 11.73 9.28 -9.51
CA GLY A 148 10.57 10.17 -9.45
C GLY A 148 9.32 9.58 -8.78
N LEU A 149 9.34 8.29 -8.42
CA LEU A 149 8.14 7.60 -7.91
C LEU A 149 7.64 8.21 -6.61
N TYR A 150 8.54 8.48 -5.66
CA TYR A 150 8.20 9.08 -4.37
C TYR A 150 7.51 10.45 -4.54
N ALA A 151 8.09 11.32 -5.37
CA ALA A 151 7.52 12.63 -5.66
C ALA A 151 6.15 12.53 -6.34
N SER A 152 5.99 11.58 -7.27
CA SER A 152 4.73 11.32 -7.95
C SER A 152 3.64 10.85 -7.01
N MET A 153 3.93 9.90 -6.12
CA MET A 153 2.96 9.41 -5.12
C MET A 153 2.56 10.52 -4.15
N ARG A 154 3.53 11.28 -3.62
CA ARG A 154 3.24 12.43 -2.75
C ARG A 154 2.33 13.44 -3.42
N LYS A 155 2.58 13.77 -4.69
CA LYS A 155 1.73 14.71 -5.45
C LYS A 155 0.30 14.19 -5.55
N ILE A 156 0.10 12.92 -5.87
CA ILE A 156 -1.23 12.31 -5.98
C ILE A 156 -1.96 12.36 -4.63
N LEU A 157 -1.30 12.00 -3.53
CA LEU A 157 -1.89 12.05 -2.20
C LEU A 157 -2.24 13.48 -1.78
N TYR A 158 -1.37 14.44 -2.09
CA TYR A 158 -1.61 15.85 -1.81
C TYR A 158 -2.79 16.42 -2.62
N ASP A 159 -2.91 16.03 -3.89
CA ASP A 159 -4.04 16.43 -4.74
C ASP A 159 -5.34 15.76 -4.24
N ALA A 160 -5.31 14.51 -3.76
CA ALA A 160 -6.45 13.82 -3.18
C ALA A 160 -7.01 14.53 -1.93
N GLN A 161 -6.15 15.12 -1.11
CA GLN A 161 -6.58 15.87 0.08
C GLN A 161 -7.38 17.15 -0.26
N LYS A 162 -7.36 17.59 -1.51
CA LYS A 162 -8.09 18.75 -2.00
C LYS A 162 -9.37 18.38 -2.75
N ASP A 163 -9.62 17.09 -2.94
CA ASP A 163 -10.79 16.61 -3.67
C ASP A 163 -12.06 16.81 -2.82
N PRO A 164 -13.07 17.54 -3.31
CA PRO A 164 -14.32 17.75 -2.59
C PRO A 164 -15.03 16.47 -2.18
N GLU A 165 -14.97 15.40 -2.97
CA GLU A 165 -15.63 14.12 -2.64
C GLU A 165 -14.92 13.41 -1.48
N VAL A 166 -13.58 13.51 -1.44
CA VAL A 166 -12.76 12.96 -0.34
C VAL A 166 -12.89 13.81 0.93
N LEU A 167 -13.09 15.11 0.79
CA LEU A 167 -13.34 16.00 1.92
C LEU A 167 -14.75 15.85 2.48
N ALA A 168 -15.74 15.57 1.64
CA ALA A 168 -17.13 15.37 2.06
C ALA A 168 -17.33 14.08 2.87
N SER A 169 -16.39 13.12 2.78
CA SER A 169 -16.41 11.89 3.57
C SER A 169 -15.70 11.98 4.91
N ARG A 170 -15.00 13.09 5.22
CA ARG A 170 -14.27 13.29 6.48
C ARG A 170 -15.19 13.57 7.68
#